data_AF-A0A537J5E5-F1
#
_entry.id   AF-A0A537J5E5-F1
#
_cell.length_a   1.000
_cell.length_b   1.000
_cell.length_c   1.000
_cell.angle_alpha   90.00
_cell.angle_beta   90.00
_cell.angle_gamma   90.00
#
_symmetry.space_group_name_H-M   'P 1'
#
loop_
_entity.id
_entity.type
_entity.pdbx_description
1 polymer ?
#
loop_
_entity_poly.entity_id
_entity_poly.type
_entity_poly.pdbx_seq_one_letter_code
_entity_poly.pdbx_strand_id
1 'polypeptide(L)'
;MNSYLLAIDWHLVRVGLILVVMGVFTVIVETIVMLLFKFDSFSKSLVDSIMANIGSLLLGILLFLVFNKAEFGISQVSELVILYFITAIFEAWLIKLLNTKMSLGRIILTSLVMNILSFTILYLIFTKFLAKFFSA
;
A
#
# COMPACT_ATOMS: atom_id res chain seq x y z
N MET A 1 26.80 -35.13 -9.76
CA MET A 1 26.60 -33.67 -9.61
C MET A 1 25.11 -33.44 -9.48
N ASN A 2 24.64 -33.24 -8.25
CA ASN A 2 23.22 -33.07 -7.96
C ASN A 2 22.76 -31.70 -8.44
N SER A 3 21.82 -31.71 -9.38
CA SER A 3 21.11 -30.54 -9.87
C SER A 3 20.19 -30.01 -8.77
N TYR A 4 20.73 -29.32 -7.77
CA TYR A 4 19.98 -28.47 -6.85
C TYR A 4 19.53 -27.18 -7.54
N LEU A 5 18.88 -27.34 -8.71
CA LEU A 5 18.15 -26.24 -9.34
C LEU A 5 17.00 -25.93 -8.40
N LEU A 6 17.14 -24.80 -7.68
CA LEU A 6 16.11 -24.01 -7.04
C LEU A 6 14.71 -24.52 -7.38
N ALA A 7 14.15 -25.37 -6.50
CA ALA A 7 12.74 -25.69 -6.55
C ALA A 7 12.01 -24.36 -6.31
N ILE A 8 11.62 -23.69 -7.40
CA ILE A 8 10.88 -22.44 -7.34
C ILE A 8 9.56 -22.78 -6.67
N ASP A 9 9.36 -22.23 -5.47
CA ASP A 9 8.08 -22.31 -4.79
C ASP A 9 7.06 -21.49 -5.58
N TRP A 10 6.24 -22.17 -6.37
CA TRP A 10 5.21 -21.57 -7.19
C TRP A 10 4.14 -20.83 -6.35
N HIS A 11 3.97 -21.16 -5.06
CA HIS A 11 3.10 -20.37 -4.18
C HIS A 11 3.71 -19.00 -3.91
N LEU A 12 5.01 -18.96 -3.65
CA LEU A 12 5.73 -17.71 -3.39
C LEU A 12 5.74 -16.80 -4.64
N VAL A 13 5.90 -17.38 -5.83
CA VAL A 13 5.76 -16.67 -7.11
C VAL A 13 4.36 -16.09 -7.29
N ARG A 14 3.30 -16.86 -6.98
CA ARG A 14 1.91 -16.37 -7.08
C ARG A 14 1.63 -15.23 -6.10
N VAL A 15 2.07 -15.35 -4.85
CA VAL A 15 1.93 -14.29 -3.84
C VAL A 15 2.67 -13.03 -4.27
N GLY A 16 3.91 -13.19 -4.75
CA GLY A 16 4.71 -12.07 -5.27
C GLY A 16 4.02 -11.37 -6.45
N LEU A 17 3.47 -12.12 -7.40
CA LEU A 17 2.73 -11.56 -8.54
C LEU A 17 1.51 -10.74 -8.09
N ILE A 18 0.74 -11.26 -7.13
CA ILE A 18 -0.44 -10.56 -6.58
C ILE A 18 -0.01 -9.25 -5.92
N LEU A 19 1.04 -9.27 -5.10
CA LEU A 19 1.56 -8.07 -4.44
C LEU A 19 2.04 -7.02 -5.45
N VAL A 20 2.71 -7.44 -6.52
CA VAL A 20 3.15 -6.52 -7.59
C VAL A 20 1.94 -5.91 -8.30
N VAL A 21 0.94 -6.71 -8.67
CA VAL A 21 -0.28 -6.20 -9.33
C VAL A 21 -1.02 -5.24 -8.41
N MET A 22 -1.13 -5.55 -7.12
CA MET A 22 -1.74 -4.67 -6.13
C MET A 22 -0.97 -3.35 -6.00
N GLY A 23 0.37 -3.41 -5.91
CA GLY A 23 1.21 -2.22 -5.80
C GLY A 23 1.15 -1.33 -7.05
N VAL A 24 1.15 -1.92 -8.25
CA VAL A 24 0.96 -1.14 -9.49
C VAL A 24 -0.42 -0.48 -9.50
N PHE A 25 -1.45 -1.21 -9.06
CA PHE A 25 -2.80 -0.69 -9.00
C PHE A 25 -2.95 0.48 -8.01
N THR A 26 -2.40 0.36 -6.80
CA THR A 26 -2.44 1.44 -5.79
C THR A 26 -1.74 2.69 -6.30
N VAL A 27 -0.58 2.54 -6.93
CA VAL A 27 0.15 3.66 -7.54
C VAL A 27 -0.69 4.37 -8.60
N ILE A 28 -1.41 3.63 -9.45
CA ILE A 28 -2.29 4.22 -10.47
C ILE A 28 -3.42 5.02 -9.81
N VAL A 29 -4.12 4.43 -8.83
CA VAL A 29 -5.24 5.08 -8.13
C VAL A 29 -4.77 6.35 -7.43
N GLU A 30 -3.67 6.29 -6.69
CA GLU A 30 -3.10 7.43 -6.00
C GLU A 30 -2.64 8.53 -6.94
N THR A 31 -1.96 8.18 -8.03
CA THR A 31 -1.55 9.15 -9.05
C THR A 31 -2.76 9.89 -9.61
N ILE A 32 -3.86 9.18 -9.90
CA ILE A 32 -5.11 9.80 -10.36
C ILE A 32 -5.68 10.74 -9.29
N VAL A 33 -5.69 10.34 -8.02
CA VAL A 33 -6.19 11.19 -6.94
C VAL A 33 -5.32 12.45 -6.78
N MET A 34 -3.99 12.33 -6.77
CA MET A 34 -3.08 13.47 -6.70
C MET A 34 -3.30 14.47 -7.86
N LEU A 35 -3.55 13.95 -9.06
CA LEU A 35 -3.91 14.76 -10.24
C LEU A 35 -5.25 15.48 -10.07
N LEU A 36 -6.28 14.78 -9.58
CA LEU A 36 -7.60 15.37 -9.32
C LEU A 36 -7.51 16.50 -8.28
N PHE A 37 -6.62 16.36 -7.30
CA PHE A 37 -6.34 17.38 -6.28
C PHE A 37 -5.35 18.45 -6.72
N LYS A 38 -4.88 18.41 -7.99
CA LYS A 38 -3.97 19.40 -8.58
C LYS A 38 -2.67 19.56 -7.78
N PHE A 39 -2.06 18.45 -7.35
CA PHE A 39 -0.78 18.46 -6.63
C PHE A 39 0.35 19.03 -7.49
N ASP A 40 0.50 18.55 -8.72
CA ASP A 40 1.47 19.02 -9.70
C ASP A 40 1.22 18.38 -11.09
N SER A 41 2.23 18.39 -11.95
CA SER A 41 2.28 17.63 -13.21
C SER A 41 2.19 16.11 -13.02
N PHE A 42 1.67 15.42 -14.04
CA PHE A 42 1.51 13.95 -14.05
C PHE A 42 2.78 13.20 -13.66
N SER A 43 3.92 13.54 -14.26
CA SER A 43 5.19 12.84 -14.00
C SER A 43 5.61 12.95 -12.55
N LYS A 44 5.42 14.12 -11.92
CA LYS A 44 5.76 14.31 -10.53
C LYS A 44 4.79 13.60 -9.60
N SER A 45 3.48 13.68 -9.86
CA SER A 45 2.48 12.93 -9.09
C SER A 45 2.69 11.41 -9.16
N LEU A 46 3.12 10.89 -10.31
CA LEU A 46 3.47 9.48 -10.45
C LEU A 46 4.68 9.10 -9.58
N VAL A 47 5.76 9.89 -9.62
CA VAL A 47 6.95 9.65 -8.78
C VAL A 47 6.59 9.75 -7.30
N ASP A 48 5.79 10.75 -6.93
CA ASP A 48 5.37 10.96 -5.55
C ASP A 48 4.53 9.78 -5.04
N SER A 49 3.60 9.26 -5.85
CA SER A 49 2.81 8.07 -5.51
C SER A 49 3.67 6.80 -5.41
N ILE A 50 4.65 6.62 -6.30
CA ILE A 50 5.60 5.49 -6.22
C ILE A 50 6.39 5.58 -4.91
N MET A 51 6.93 6.75 -4.57
CA MET A 51 7.69 6.95 -3.33
C MET A 51 6.83 6.75 -2.08
N ALA A 52 5.59 7.26 -2.10
CA ALA A 52 4.63 7.08 -1.02
C ALA A 52 4.30 5.59 -0.79
N ASN A 53 3.97 4.84 -1.86
CA ASN A 53 3.68 3.39 -1.79
C ASN A 53 4.90 2.57 -1.36
N ILE A 54 6.08 2.81 -1.94
CA ILE A 54 7.29 2.07 -1.57
C ILE A 54 7.62 2.34 -0.10
N GLY A 55 7.57 3.61 0.32
CA GLY A 55 7.84 3.98 1.70
C GLY A 55 6.83 3.35 2.67
N SER A 56 5.54 3.43 2.37
CA SER A 56 4.48 2.88 3.22
C SER A 56 4.52 1.34 3.28
N LEU A 57 4.87 0.68 2.17
CA LEU A 57 5.07 -0.77 2.12
C LEU A 57 6.28 -1.20 2.97
N LEU A 58 7.42 -0.51 2.86
CA LEU A 58 8.60 -0.80 3.68
C LEU A 58 8.31 -0.60 5.16
N LEU A 59 7.59 0.46 5.52
CA LEU A 59 7.14 0.67 6.89
C LEU A 59 6.21 -0.46 7.35
N GLY A 60 5.24 -0.86 6.51
CA GLY A 60 4.32 -1.94 6.81
C GLY A 60 5.04 -3.26 7.08
N ILE A 61 6.05 -3.60 6.27
CA ILE A 61 6.90 -4.79 6.50
C ILE A 61 7.65 -4.67 7.82
N LEU A 62 8.26 -3.51 8.10
CA LEU A 62 9.01 -3.30 9.34
C LEU A 62 8.11 -3.43 10.57
N LEU A 63 6.92 -2.80 10.53
CA LEU A 63 5.94 -2.91 11.59
C LEU A 63 5.48 -4.36 11.75
N PHE A 64 5.15 -5.06 10.66
CA PHE A 64 4.77 -6.46 10.70
C PHE A 64 5.85 -7.33 11.36
N LEU A 65 7.13 -7.12 11.04
CA LEU A 65 8.24 -7.86 11.67
C LEU A 65 8.40 -7.56 13.17
N VAL A 66 8.09 -6.34 13.60
CA VAL A 66 8.12 -5.93 15.01
C VAL A 66 6.92 -6.50 15.76
N PHE A 67 5.71 -6.36 15.20
CA PHE A 67 4.46 -6.84 15.78
C PHE A 67 4.39 -8.36 15.84
N ASN A 68 4.89 -9.07 14.84
CA ASN A 68 4.95 -10.54 14.84
C ASN A 68 5.88 -11.10 15.96
N LYS A 69 6.77 -10.29 16.51
CA LYS A 69 7.61 -10.67 17.67
C LYS A 69 7.02 -10.29 19.02
N ALA A 70 5.98 -9.48 19.05
CA ALA A 70 5.40 -8.95 20.27
C ALA A 70 3.91 -9.30 20.33
N GLU A 71 3.54 -10.22 21.23
CA GLU A 71 2.13 -10.55 21.47
C GLU A 71 1.46 -9.39 22.22
N PHE A 72 0.83 -8.49 21.50
CA PHE A 72 0.16 -7.33 22.10
C PHE A 72 -1.17 -7.64 22.80
N GLY A 73 -1.63 -8.91 22.76
CA GLY A 73 -2.88 -9.33 23.43
C GLY A 73 -4.15 -8.63 22.92
N ILE A 74 -4.08 -7.94 21.78
CA ILE A 74 -5.20 -7.23 21.15
C ILE A 74 -5.83 -8.07 20.03
N SER A 75 -7.06 -7.72 19.66
CA SER A 75 -7.73 -8.40 18.54
C SER A 75 -7.04 -8.12 17.20
N GLN A 76 -7.07 -9.09 16.27
CA GLN A 76 -6.52 -8.93 14.90
C GLN A 76 -7.11 -7.73 14.16
N VAL A 77 -8.39 -7.41 14.39
CA VAL A 77 -9.06 -6.25 13.80
C VAL A 77 -8.45 -4.96 14.35
N SER A 78 -8.19 -4.89 15.66
CA SER A 78 -7.56 -3.73 16.29
C SER A 78 -6.15 -3.49 15.76
N GLU A 79 -5.36 -4.56 15.59
CA GLU A 79 -4.02 -4.48 15.02
C GLU A 79 -4.03 -3.95 13.59
N LEU A 80 -4.94 -4.45 12.75
CA LEU A 80 -5.08 -4.01 11.36
C LEU A 80 -5.51 -2.54 11.26
N VAL A 81 -6.42 -2.09 12.15
CA VAL A 81 -6.82 -0.68 12.23
C VAL A 81 -5.65 0.21 12.64
N ILE A 82 -4.85 -0.20 13.64
CA ILE A 82 -3.66 0.54 14.06
C ILE A 82 -2.64 0.64 12.92
N LEU A 83 -2.37 -0.48 12.24
CA LEU A 83 -1.46 -0.50 11.08
C LEU A 83 -1.94 0.41 9.96
N TYR A 84 -3.24 0.40 9.65
CA TYR A 84 -3.83 1.32 8.67
C TYR A 84 -3.59 2.79 9.05
N PHE A 85 -3.89 3.18 10.29
CA PHE A 85 -3.69 4.57 10.73
C PHE A 85 -2.23 4.99 10.70
N ILE A 86 -1.31 4.16 11.18
CA ILE A 86 0.12 4.46 11.15
C ILE A 86 0.60 4.64 9.71
N THR A 87 0.18 3.75 8.81
CA THR A 87 0.54 3.79 7.39
C THR A 87 0.01 5.05 6.72
N ALA A 88 -1.26 5.40 6.95
CA ALA A 88 -1.87 6.60 6.38
C ALA A 88 -1.22 7.90 6.89
N ILE A 89 -0.86 7.97 8.19
CA ILE A 89 -0.14 9.13 8.75
C ILE A 89 1.26 9.24 8.14
N PHE A 90 1.96 8.12 8.00
CA PHE A 90 3.30 8.09 7.41
C PHE A 90 3.28 8.50 5.93
N GLU A 91 2.29 8.05 5.18
CA GLU A 91 2.13 8.43 3.78
C GLU A 91 1.85 9.93 3.63
N ALA A 92 0.94 10.48 4.45
CA ALA A 92 0.69 11.93 4.51
C ALA A 92 1.97 12.72 4.83
N TRP A 93 2.80 12.19 5.73
CA TRP A 93 4.10 12.76 6.06
C TRP A 93 5.09 12.70 4.89
N LEU A 94 5.21 11.57 4.18
CA LEU A 94 6.03 11.45 2.97
C LEU A 94 5.60 12.43 1.90
N ILE A 95 4.29 12.53 1.64
CA ILE A 95 3.75 13.48 0.66
C ILE A 95 4.06 14.92 1.07
N LYS A 96 4.02 15.25 2.37
CA LYS A 96 4.42 16.57 2.87
C LYS A 96 5.91 16.86 2.63
N LEU A 97 6.78 15.86 2.79
CA LEU A 97 8.20 15.98 2.50
C LEU A 97 8.46 16.19 1.01
N LEU A 98 7.74 15.49 0.15
CA LEU A 98 7.86 15.62 -1.31
C LEU A 98 7.23 16.93 -1.84
N ASN A 99 6.20 17.44 -1.16
CA ASN A 99 5.46 18.65 -1.54
C ASN A 99 5.44 19.70 -0.42
N THR A 100 6.63 20.19 -0.06
CA THR A 100 6.86 21.14 1.04
C THR A 100 6.00 22.41 0.96
N LYS A 101 5.78 22.95 -0.24
CA LYS A 101 5.02 24.19 -0.49
C LYS A 101 3.50 24.03 -0.32
N MET A 102 3.00 22.80 -0.23
CA MET A 102 1.56 22.54 -0.20
C MET A 102 1.00 22.64 1.22
N SER A 103 -0.23 23.13 1.35
CA SER A 103 -0.87 23.31 2.65
C SER A 103 -1.15 21.96 3.32
N LEU A 104 -0.92 21.90 4.64
CA LEU A 104 -1.09 20.68 5.44
C LEU A 104 -2.50 20.08 5.29
N GLY A 105 -3.53 20.93 5.29
CA GLY A 105 -4.92 20.49 5.14
C GLY A 105 -5.20 19.79 3.80
N ARG A 106 -4.60 20.25 2.69
CA ARG A 106 -4.74 19.57 1.41
C ARG A 106 -4.03 18.23 1.41
N ILE A 107 -2.84 18.14 2.00
CA ILE A 107 -2.08 16.89 2.09
C ILE A 107 -2.84 15.85 2.90
N ILE A 108 -3.36 16.22 4.08
CA ILE A 108 -4.14 15.33 4.92
C ILE A 108 -5.38 14.83 4.17
N LEU A 109 -6.12 15.74 3.52
CA LEU A 109 -7.32 15.39 2.76
C LEU A 109 -7.00 14.43 1.61
N THR A 110 -5.98 14.72 0.82
CA THR A 110 -5.59 13.88 -0.31
C THR A 110 -5.07 12.52 0.14
N SER A 111 -4.22 12.47 1.17
CA SER A 111 -3.72 11.21 1.74
C SER A 111 -4.85 10.34 2.28
N LEU A 112 -5.85 10.95 2.92
CA LEU A 112 -7.02 10.24 3.43
C LEU A 112 -7.88 9.70 2.28
N VAL A 113 -8.15 10.50 1.26
CA VAL A 113 -8.92 10.07 0.08
C VAL A 113 -8.20 8.96 -0.68
N MET A 114 -6.88 9.08 -0.85
CA MET A 114 -6.04 8.06 -1.48
C MET A 114 -6.11 6.74 -0.74
N ASN A 115 -5.85 6.73 0.57
CA ASN A 115 -5.89 5.51 1.38
C ASN A 115 -7.27 4.86 1.39
N ILE A 116 -8.34 5.64 1.56
CA ILE A 116 -9.71 5.11 1.56
C ILE A 116 -10.07 4.50 0.20
N LEU A 117 -9.75 5.19 -0.91
CA LEU A 117 -10.06 4.68 -2.24
C LEU A 117 -9.23 3.44 -2.57
N SER A 118 -7.92 3.47 -2.34
CA SER A 118 -7.04 2.32 -2.56
C SER A 118 -7.50 1.12 -1.72
N PHE A 119 -7.77 1.31 -0.44
CA PHE A 119 -8.26 0.24 0.44
C PHE A 119 -9.62 -0.31 0.00
N THR A 120 -10.58 0.57 -0.32
CA THR A 120 -11.93 0.16 -0.73
C THR A 120 -11.91 -0.60 -2.05
N ILE A 121 -11.14 -0.13 -3.03
CA ILE A 121 -11.07 -0.79 -4.33
C ILE A 121 -10.32 -2.13 -4.21
N LEU A 122 -9.22 -2.18 -3.47
CA LEU A 122 -8.52 -3.44 -3.20
C LEU A 122 -9.43 -4.44 -2.48
N TYR A 123 -10.20 -4.00 -1.48
CA TYR A 123 -11.17 -4.84 -0.78
C TYR A 123 -12.22 -5.41 -1.73
N LEU A 124 -12.78 -4.58 -2.63
CA LEU A 124 -13.75 -5.02 -3.64
C LEU A 124 -13.15 -6.01 -4.64
N ILE A 125 -11.93 -5.76 -5.12
CA ILE A 125 -11.21 -6.69 -6.02
C ILE A 125 -10.98 -8.02 -5.30
N PHE A 126 -10.55 -7.98 -4.04
CA PHE A 126 -10.24 -9.19 -3.29
C PHE A 126 -11.50 -10.02 -3.02
N THR A 127 -12.57 -9.38 -2.55
CA THR A 127 -13.81 -10.06 -2.17
C THR A 127 -14.67 -10.50 -3.35
N LYS A 128 -14.72 -9.73 -4.45
CA LYS A 128 -15.56 -10.06 -5.60
C LYS A 128 -14.83 -10.84 -6.69
N PHE A 129 -13.53 -10.62 -6.87
CA PHE A 129 -12.79 -11.17 -7.99
C PHE A 129 -11.86 -12.30 -7.55
N LEU A 130 -10.97 -12.06 -6.58
CA LEU A 130 -10.00 -13.08 -6.13
C LEU A 130 -10.66 -14.20 -5.32
N ALA A 131 -11.62 -13.88 -4.45
CA ALA A 131 -12.36 -14.91 -3.71
C ALA A 131 -13.06 -15.91 -4.65
N LYS A 132 -13.51 -15.47 -5.83
CA LYS A 132 -14.12 -16.33 -6.85
C LYS A 132 -13.10 -17.21 -7.59
N PHE A 133 -11.86 -16.74 -7.73
CA PHE A 133 -10.77 -17.49 -8.38
C PHE A 133 -10.12 -18.53 -7.45
N PHE A 134 -10.14 -18.32 -6.13
CA PHE A 134 -9.56 -19.25 -5.14
C PHE A 134 -10.57 -20.20 -4.48
N SER A 135 -11.87 -20.03 -4.76
CA SER A 135 -12.93 -20.96 -4.32
C SER A 135 -13.32 -21.99 -5.39
N ALA A 136 -12.64 -21.98 -6.53
CA ALA A 136 -12.75 -22.97 -7.61
C ALA A 136 -11.49 -23.85 -7.63
#